data_AF-A0A433T478-F1
#
_entry.id   AF-A0A433T478-F1
#
_cell.length_a   1.000
_cell.length_b   1.000
_cell.length_c   1.000
_cell.angle_alpha   90.00
_cell.angle_beta   90.00
_cell.angle_gamma   90.00
#
_symmetry.space_group_name_H-M   'P 1'
#
loop_
_entity.id
_entity.type
_entity.pdbx_description
1 polymer ?
#
loop_
_entity_poly.entity_id
_entity_poly.type
_entity_poly.pdbx_seq_one_letter_code
_entity_poly.pdbx_strand_id
1 'polypeptide(L)'
;MGASQTGDWLETSILRSGDDRYRAIGGQSQAQSLCQQAWLRSATACAQNASLNLNNLWYIASNGTEGSAPAEGASSFKARACVVRPQVDVCGQAITQSLYNSSRCLTQVDRQTILSQSKALFGAFYDTCAQPCRYNLEKEIRQCYNYVNLSPTQLSDMALVRTAAIGENPDQIYQFCLNRDALAQCIRQKALACPDSARVLSELGIQLGAFERGAEVLCRNQGVYRAGVHCFRNPIPEVRMCFQTMDTNMQQLMLIAPQPTADRNSLYRFCNIRLEHVECEQSAWARHQYRTCERAVTGMRTELECELIPKQCMSVFPNVYSSICSNMNYYYETRGRYNSAPTTQALTWPLAALTLVQAFSHVTRQRL
;
A
#
# COMPACT_ATOMS: atom_id res chain seq x y z
N MET A 1 5.95 -4.28 -37.76
CA MET A 1 4.67 -3.58 -37.54
C MET A 1 3.69 -4.59 -36.97
N GLY A 2 3.41 -4.50 -35.68
CA GLY A 2 2.58 -5.45 -34.95
C GLY A 2 2.48 -4.97 -33.51
N ALA A 3 1.37 -4.29 -33.21
CA ALA A 3 1.10 -3.68 -31.93
C ALA A 3 0.82 -4.75 -30.86
N SER A 4 1.53 -4.69 -29.74
CA SER A 4 1.19 -5.43 -28.53
C SER A 4 0.50 -4.45 -27.58
N GLN A 5 -0.81 -4.67 -27.39
CA GLN A 5 -1.61 -4.05 -26.35
C GLN A 5 -1.22 -4.68 -25.01
N THR A 6 -0.56 -3.90 -24.15
CA THR A 6 -0.40 -4.21 -22.72
C THR A 6 -1.21 -3.18 -21.95
N GLY A 7 -2.19 -3.68 -21.18
CA GLY A 7 -3.23 -2.90 -20.55
C GLY A 7 -2.74 -1.96 -19.46
N ASP A 8 -3.18 -0.71 -19.58
CA ASP A 8 -3.33 0.24 -18.49
C ASP A 8 -4.40 -0.27 -17.51
N TRP A 9 -3.95 -0.83 -16.39
CA TRP A 9 -4.77 -1.06 -15.21
C TRP A 9 -3.96 -0.59 -14.01
N LEU A 10 -3.97 0.73 -13.75
CA LEU A 10 -3.73 1.34 -12.42
C LEU A 10 -3.78 2.87 -12.42
N GLU A 11 -4.01 3.54 -13.55
CA GLU A 11 -4.49 4.91 -13.54
C GLU A 11 -6.01 4.91 -13.69
N THR A 12 -6.70 5.76 -12.92
CA THR A 12 -8.16 5.97 -12.88
C THR A 12 -8.92 5.17 -11.82
N SER A 13 -8.79 5.56 -10.53
CA SER A 13 -9.92 5.49 -9.58
C SER A 13 -9.61 6.12 -8.21
N ILE A 14 -9.25 7.41 -8.18
CA ILE A 14 -9.61 8.37 -7.11
C ILE A 14 -9.42 9.75 -7.74
N LEU A 15 -10.42 10.21 -8.50
CA LEU A 15 -10.75 11.61 -8.78
C LEU A 15 -11.88 11.61 -9.82
N ARG A 16 -12.99 12.27 -9.48
CA ARG A 16 -14.26 12.41 -10.24
C ARG A 16 -15.23 11.21 -10.18
N SER A 17 -15.95 11.13 -9.07
CA SER A 17 -17.39 10.90 -9.10
C SER A 17 -18.02 12.01 -8.26
N GLY A 18 -18.15 13.17 -8.91
CA GLY A 18 -19.12 14.20 -8.54
C GLY A 18 -20.37 13.99 -9.40
N ASP A 19 -21.50 14.37 -8.83
CA ASP A 19 -22.83 14.45 -9.45
C ASP A 19 -23.53 13.12 -9.74
N ASP A 20 -24.12 12.54 -8.69
CA ASP A 20 -25.58 12.58 -8.52
C ASP A 20 -26.01 11.80 -7.26
N ARG A 21 -26.97 12.39 -6.51
CA ARG A 21 -27.64 11.88 -5.29
C ARG A 21 -27.03 12.28 -3.94
N TYR A 22 -26.99 13.58 -3.66
CA TYR A 22 -27.46 14.05 -2.36
C TYR A 22 -28.38 15.25 -2.60
N ARG A 23 -29.65 14.95 -2.87
CA ARG A 23 -30.71 15.95 -2.71
C ARG A 23 -30.67 16.40 -1.25
N ALA A 24 -30.77 17.71 -1.06
CA ALA A 24 -31.11 18.34 0.20
C ALA A 24 -32.13 17.51 0.97
N ILE A 25 -31.85 17.25 2.25
CA ILE A 25 -32.81 16.75 3.22
C ILE A 25 -33.83 17.88 3.45
N GLY A 26 -34.74 17.99 2.51
CA GLY A 26 -35.91 18.87 2.52
C GLY A 26 -37.04 18.09 1.86
N GLY A 27 -37.85 17.41 2.66
CA GLY A 27 -39.09 16.78 2.20
C GLY A 27 -39.06 15.26 2.04
N GLN A 28 -38.79 14.53 3.13
CA GLN A 28 -39.46 13.29 3.57
C GLN A 28 -38.64 12.74 4.74
N SER A 29 -39.19 12.75 5.95
CA SER A 29 -38.53 12.25 7.15
C SER A 29 -38.41 10.73 7.10
N GLN A 30 -37.43 10.20 6.38
CA GLN A 30 -36.93 8.87 6.71
C GLN A 30 -36.35 8.98 8.12
N ALA A 31 -37.00 8.32 9.08
CA ALA A 31 -36.57 8.33 10.46
C ALA A 31 -35.09 7.91 10.53
N GLN A 32 -34.23 8.78 11.05
CA GLN A 32 -32.81 8.47 11.24
C GLN A 32 -32.70 7.20 12.09
N SER A 33 -31.93 6.22 11.61
CA SER A 33 -31.73 4.98 12.36
C SER A 33 -31.01 5.25 13.69
N LEU A 34 -31.18 4.36 14.68
CA LEU A 34 -30.47 4.46 15.95
C LEU A 34 -28.94 4.53 15.76
N CYS A 35 -28.44 3.88 14.71
CA CYS A 35 -27.04 3.93 14.30
C CYS A 35 -26.62 5.35 13.89
N GLN A 36 -27.37 6.00 12.98
CA GLN A 36 -27.11 7.36 12.52
C GLN A 36 -27.19 8.39 13.66
N GLN A 37 -28.18 8.25 14.55
CA GLN A 37 -28.31 9.12 15.73
C GLN A 37 -27.12 8.96 16.69
N ALA A 38 -26.66 7.71 16.91
CA ALA A 38 -25.49 7.44 17.74
C ALA A 38 -24.21 8.02 17.13
N TRP A 39 -24.07 7.96 15.80
CA TRP A 39 -22.97 8.60 15.08
C TRP A 39 -22.99 10.11 15.26
N LEU A 40 -24.12 10.76 14.98
CA LEU A 40 -24.24 12.22 15.09
C LEU A 40 -23.91 12.72 16.50
N ARG A 41 -24.41 12.01 17.53
CA ARG A 41 -24.10 12.34 18.93
C ARG A 41 -22.61 12.23 19.22
N SER A 42 -21.98 11.15 18.76
CA SER A 42 -20.57 10.89 19.01
C SER A 42 -19.69 11.88 18.23
N ALA A 43 -20.03 12.18 16.98
CA ALA A 43 -19.35 13.18 16.16
C ALA A 43 -19.48 14.59 16.75
N THR A 44 -20.65 14.93 17.30
CA THR A 44 -20.84 16.20 18.04
C THR A 44 -19.92 16.27 19.25
N ALA A 45 -19.89 15.22 20.07
CA ALA A 45 -19.01 15.16 21.23
C ALA A 45 -17.53 15.23 20.82
N CYS A 46 -17.17 14.59 19.70
CA CYS A 46 -15.83 14.65 19.13
C CYS A 46 -15.37 16.06 18.80
N ALA A 47 -16.20 16.79 18.05
CA ALA A 47 -15.93 18.17 17.67
C ALA A 47 -15.86 19.06 18.91
N GLN A 48 -16.80 18.92 19.84
CA GLN A 48 -16.85 19.70 21.08
C GLN A 48 -15.61 19.49 21.96
N ASN A 49 -15.14 18.25 22.09
CA ASN A 49 -13.92 17.95 22.84
C ASN A 49 -12.66 18.57 22.23
N ALA A 50 -12.67 18.84 20.93
CA ALA A 50 -11.63 19.59 20.22
C ALA A 50 -11.91 21.11 20.17
N SER A 51 -12.90 21.60 20.92
CA SER A 51 -13.37 22.99 20.88
C SER A 51 -13.83 23.46 19.49
N LEU A 52 -14.40 22.56 18.70
CA LEU A 52 -14.95 22.80 17.37
C LEU A 52 -16.47 22.68 17.39
N ASN A 53 -17.13 23.46 16.54
CA ASN A 53 -18.55 23.29 16.26
C ASN A 53 -18.72 22.31 15.09
N LEU A 54 -19.59 21.31 15.24
CA LEU A 54 -19.81 20.28 14.22
C LEU A 54 -20.34 20.84 12.89
N ASN A 55 -21.24 21.83 12.92
CA ASN A 55 -21.79 22.43 11.70
C ASN A 55 -20.72 23.25 10.96
N ASN A 56 -19.83 23.92 11.69
CA ASN A 56 -18.71 24.63 11.08
C ASN A 56 -17.67 23.65 10.50
N LEU A 57 -17.51 22.48 11.14
CA LEU A 57 -16.66 21.41 10.65
C LEU A 57 -17.19 20.84 9.33
N TRP A 58 -18.50 20.56 9.24
CA TRP A 58 -19.16 20.19 7.98
C TRP A 58 -18.95 21.25 6.90
N TYR A 59 -19.10 22.53 7.26
CA TYR A 59 -18.89 23.64 6.32
C TYR A 59 -17.50 23.64 5.70
N ILE A 60 -16.44 23.47 6.49
CA ILE A 60 -15.09 23.40 5.89
C ILE A 60 -14.83 22.08 5.16
N ALA A 61 -15.34 20.95 5.68
CA ALA A 61 -15.15 19.63 5.09
C ALA A 61 -15.82 19.49 3.72
N SER A 62 -16.98 20.12 3.54
CA SER A 62 -17.74 20.09 2.29
C SER A 62 -17.43 21.26 1.34
N ASN A 63 -16.42 22.09 1.68
CA ASN A 63 -16.07 23.30 0.94
C ASN A 63 -17.24 24.30 0.81
N GLY A 64 -18.02 24.45 1.88
CA GLY A 64 -19.07 25.46 2.04
C GLY A 64 -20.47 25.05 1.61
N THR A 65 -20.67 23.80 1.19
CA THR A 65 -21.96 23.29 0.69
C THR A 65 -22.90 22.76 1.78
N GLU A 66 -22.38 22.39 2.95
CA GLU A 66 -23.11 21.79 4.06
C GLU A 66 -22.79 22.51 5.37
N GLY A 67 -23.65 22.38 6.38
CA GLY A 67 -23.43 23.00 7.70
C GLY A 67 -23.60 24.52 7.71
N SER A 68 -22.91 25.20 8.65
CA SER A 68 -23.02 26.64 8.86
C SER A 68 -21.67 27.32 8.82
N ALA A 69 -21.58 28.44 8.09
CA ALA A 69 -20.36 29.23 8.01
C ALA A 69 -19.92 29.69 9.43
N PRO A 70 -18.63 29.56 9.77
CA PRO A 70 -18.11 30.02 11.06
C PRO A 70 -18.17 31.55 11.18
N ALA A 71 -18.62 32.04 12.34
CA ALA A 71 -18.71 33.49 12.62
C ALA A 71 -17.35 34.21 12.54
N GLU A 72 -16.25 33.51 12.86
CA GLU A 72 -14.88 34.00 12.76
C GLU A 72 -14.31 34.02 11.32
N GLY A 73 -15.09 33.53 10.34
CA GLY A 73 -14.68 33.37 8.95
C GLY A 73 -14.03 32.00 8.67
N ALA A 74 -14.19 31.50 7.43
CA ALA A 74 -13.78 30.15 7.05
C ALA A 74 -12.27 29.92 7.18
N SER A 75 -11.44 30.89 6.79
CA SER A 75 -9.98 30.79 6.86
C SER A 75 -9.48 30.74 8.30
N SER A 76 -10.01 31.59 9.19
CA SER A 76 -9.64 31.62 10.62
C SER A 76 -10.04 30.33 11.32
N PHE A 77 -11.26 29.86 11.07
CA PHE A 77 -11.75 28.59 11.60
C PHE A 77 -10.90 27.41 11.10
N LYS A 78 -10.59 27.37 9.80
CA LYS A 78 -9.72 26.33 9.21
C LYS A 78 -8.35 26.31 9.89
N ALA A 79 -7.71 27.47 10.04
CA ALA A 79 -6.40 27.55 10.68
C ALA A 79 -6.43 26.98 12.11
N ARG A 80 -7.43 27.34 12.91
CA ARG A 80 -7.62 26.82 14.28
C ARG A 80 -7.97 25.33 14.31
N ALA A 81 -8.89 24.89 13.44
CA ALA A 81 -9.32 23.50 13.38
C ALA A 81 -8.18 22.56 12.97
N CYS A 82 -7.35 22.97 12.01
CA CYS A 82 -6.24 22.14 11.54
C CYS A 82 -5.14 21.92 12.59
N VAL A 83 -5.02 22.78 13.61
CA VAL A 83 -4.10 22.56 14.76
C VAL A 83 -4.54 21.35 15.59
N VAL A 84 -5.84 21.17 15.78
CA VAL A 84 -6.43 20.06 16.56
C VAL A 84 -6.79 18.86 15.67
N ARG A 85 -6.35 18.84 14.41
CA ARG A 85 -6.62 17.75 13.46
C ARG A 85 -6.27 16.37 14.02
N PRO A 86 -5.09 16.13 14.63
CA PRO A 86 -4.77 14.79 15.15
C PRO A 86 -5.77 14.28 16.18
N GLN A 87 -6.31 15.17 17.03
CA GLN A 87 -7.32 14.82 18.03
C GLN A 87 -8.65 14.42 17.36
N VAL A 88 -9.07 15.19 16.35
CA VAL A 88 -10.30 14.93 15.58
C VAL A 88 -10.17 13.63 14.78
N ASP A 89 -9.01 13.37 14.18
CA ASP A 89 -8.74 12.14 13.42
C ASP A 89 -8.86 10.90 14.30
N VAL A 90 -8.16 10.87 15.44
CA VAL A 90 -8.21 9.74 16.40
C VAL A 90 -9.63 9.52 16.89
N CYS A 91 -10.32 10.59 17.24
CA CYS A 91 -11.68 10.52 17.74
C CYS A 91 -12.69 10.06 16.66
N GLY A 92 -12.61 10.59 15.44
CA GLY A 92 -13.45 10.19 14.31
C GLY A 92 -13.26 8.71 13.93
N GLN A 93 -12.02 8.22 13.97
CA GLN A 93 -11.71 6.80 13.79
C GLN A 93 -12.35 5.95 14.90
N ALA A 94 -12.17 6.33 16.17
CA ALA A 94 -12.76 5.61 17.30
C ALA A 94 -14.30 5.50 17.20
N ILE A 95 -14.96 6.58 16.77
CA ILE A 95 -16.43 6.59 16.55
C ILE A 95 -16.81 5.59 15.46
N THR A 96 -16.13 5.67 14.32
CA THR A 96 -16.38 4.81 13.15
C THR A 96 -16.25 3.34 13.53
N GLN A 97 -15.15 2.98 14.20
CA GLN A 97 -14.87 1.61 14.64
C GLN A 97 -15.88 1.12 15.69
N SER A 98 -16.19 1.96 16.68
CA SER A 98 -17.12 1.60 17.75
C SER A 98 -18.52 1.32 17.20
N LEU A 99 -18.97 2.10 16.22
CA LEU A 99 -20.31 1.95 15.64
C LEU A 99 -20.37 0.84 14.60
N TYR A 100 -19.31 0.64 13.82
CA TYR A 100 -19.26 -0.43 12.82
C TYR A 100 -19.47 -1.81 13.45
N ASN A 101 -18.94 -2.02 14.65
CA ASN A 101 -19.10 -3.27 15.42
C ASN A 101 -20.24 -3.21 16.45
N SER A 102 -21.02 -2.14 16.50
CA SER A 102 -22.08 -1.97 17.49
C SER A 102 -23.34 -2.75 17.10
N SER A 103 -24.01 -3.32 18.11
CA SER A 103 -25.38 -3.84 17.96
C SER A 103 -26.41 -2.77 17.59
N ARG A 104 -26.04 -1.47 17.62
CA ARG A 104 -26.89 -0.37 17.13
C ARG A 104 -26.91 -0.27 15.61
N CYS A 105 -25.91 -0.82 14.93
CA CYS A 105 -25.73 -0.80 13.47
C CYS A 105 -25.87 -2.22 12.91
N LEU A 106 -27.09 -2.76 13.00
CA LEU A 106 -27.39 -4.15 12.69
C LEU A 106 -27.30 -4.47 11.20
N THR A 107 -27.74 -3.53 10.35
CA THR A 107 -27.79 -3.75 8.91
C THR A 107 -26.49 -3.36 8.24
N GLN A 108 -26.15 -4.04 7.14
CA GLN A 108 -25.02 -3.64 6.31
C GLN A 108 -25.21 -2.23 5.74
N VAL A 109 -26.45 -1.82 5.46
CA VAL A 109 -26.80 -0.48 5.00
C VAL A 109 -26.40 0.57 6.05
N ASP A 110 -26.79 0.38 7.32
CA ASP A 110 -26.41 1.28 8.41
C ASP A 110 -24.89 1.42 8.52
N ARG A 111 -24.16 0.30 8.46
CA ARG A 111 -22.68 0.30 8.52
C ARG A 111 -22.08 1.09 7.37
N GLN A 112 -22.56 0.90 6.14
CA GLN A 112 -22.09 1.66 4.99
C GLN A 112 -22.44 3.15 5.10
N THR A 113 -23.62 3.48 5.65
CA THR A 113 -23.97 4.88 5.90
C THR A 113 -23.02 5.54 6.90
N ILE A 114 -22.68 4.87 8.00
CA ILE A 114 -21.72 5.42 8.98
C ILE A 114 -20.33 5.59 8.38
N LEU A 115 -19.86 4.62 7.59
CA LEU A 115 -18.59 4.74 6.88
C LEU A 115 -18.60 5.95 5.93
N SER A 116 -19.67 6.11 5.16
CA SER A 116 -19.84 7.23 4.23
C SER A 116 -19.88 8.57 4.96
N GLN A 117 -20.65 8.68 6.04
CA GLN A 117 -20.74 9.90 6.86
C GLN A 117 -19.39 10.24 7.52
N SER A 118 -18.70 9.24 8.05
CA SER A 118 -17.39 9.42 8.69
C SER A 118 -16.32 9.84 7.68
N LYS A 119 -16.34 9.27 6.47
CA LYS A 119 -15.46 9.69 5.37
C LYS A 119 -15.78 11.11 4.89
N ALA A 120 -17.06 11.43 4.72
CA ALA A 120 -17.51 12.75 4.28
C ALA A 120 -17.12 13.86 5.28
N LEU A 121 -17.21 13.59 6.58
CA LEU A 121 -16.83 14.56 7.60
C LEU A 121 -15.34 14.52 7.93
N PHE A 122 -14.87 13.44 8.55
CA PHE A 122 -13.51 13.35 9.08
C PHE A 122 -12.46 13.16 7.97
N GLY A 123 -12.79 12.37 6.94
CA GLY A 123 -11.91 12.20 5.79
C GLY A 123 -11.70 13.51 5.02
N ALA A 124 -12.79 14.22 4.70
CA ALA A 124 -12.69 15.50 4.00
C ALA A 124 -12.09 16.61 4.87
N PHE A 125 -12.33 16.59 6.19
CA PHE A 125 -11.65 17.49 7.12
C PHE A 125 -10.13 17.25 7.13
N TYR A 126 -9.70 15.98 7.17
CA TYR A 126 -8.29 15.61 7.06
C TYR A 126 -7.67 16.18 5.78
N ASP A 127 -8.34 15.99 4.64
CA ASP A 127 -7.88 16.48 3.34
C ASP A 127 -7.86 18.02 3.28
N THR A 128 -8.85 18.67 3.89
CA THR A 128 -8.91 20.14 4.02
C THR A 128 -7.71 20.67 4.80
N CYS A 129 -7.27 19.93 5.81
CA CYS A 129 -6.13 20.24 6.67
C CYS A 129 -4.80 19.59 6.22
N ALA A 130 -4.72 19.12 4.97
CA ALA A 130 -3.49 18.59 4.42
C ALA A 130 -2.42 19.68 4.32
N GLN A 131 -1.20 19.35 4.74
CA GLN A 131 -0.05 20.22 4.58
C GLN A 131 0.43 20.24 3.13
N PRO A 132 0.98 21.35 2.61
CA PRO A 132 1.46 21.44 1.23
C PRO A 132 2.47 20.35 0.86
N CYS A 133 3.27 19.87 1.82
CA CYS A 133 4.24 18.79 1.61
C CYS A 133 3.58 17.48 1.14
N ARG A 134 2.33 17.20 1.54
CA ARG A 134 1.61 15.96 1.18
C ARG A 134 1.54 15.75 -0.32
N TYR A 135 1.29 16.83 -1.08
CA TYR A 135 1.12 16.77 -2.52
C TYR A 135 2.43 16.55 -3.29
N ASN A 136 3.57 16.82 -2.66
CA ASN A 136 4.89 16.66 -3.27
C ASN A 136 5.65 15.45 -2.75
N LEU A 137 5.26 14.89 -1.60
CA LEU A 137 6.04 13.86 -0.92
C LEU A 137 6.25 12.61 -1.78
N GLU A 138 5.23 12.11 -2.50
CA GLU A 138 5.43 10.98 -3.41
C GLU A 138 6.49 11.29 -4.47
N LYS A 139 6.43 12.48 -5.08
CA LYS A 139 7.41 12.93 -6.06
C LYS A 139 8.81 13.03 -5.45
N GLU A 140 8.92 13.53 -4.22
CA GLU A 140 10.19 13.60 -3.49
C GLU A 140 10.76 12.22 -3.14
N ILE A 141 9.90 11.25 -2.82
CA ILE A 141 10.30 9.84 -2.63
C ILE A 141 10.79 9.25 -3.95
N ARG A 142 10.12 9.50 -5.07
CA ARG A 142 10.58 9.07 -6.41
C ARG A 142 11.92 9.72 -6.78
N GLN A 143 12.17 10.96 -6.36
CA GLN A 143 13.48 11.61 -6.53
C GLN A 143 14.59 10.90 -5.74
N CYS A 144 14.30 10.27 -4.60
CA CYS A 144 15.29 9.48 -3.87
C CYS A 144 15.80 8.28 -4.69
N TYR A 145 14.95 7.64 -5.50
CA TYR A 145 15.39 6.59 -6.42
C TYR A 145 16.36 7.13 -7.47
N ASN A 146 16.00 8.25 -8.10
CA ASN A 146 16.87 8.90 -9.09
C ASN A 146 18.21 9.34 -8.48
N TYR A 147 18.20 9.87 -7.25
CA TYR A 147 19.41 10.31 -6.54
C TYR A 147 20.44 9.19 -6.40
N VAL A 148 19.99 7.94 -6.22
CA VAL A 148 20.86 6.77 -6.13
C VAL A 148 20.96 5.97 -7.44
N ASN A 149 20.57 6.57 -8.57
CA ASN A 149 20.58 5.94 -9.90
C ASN A 149 19.74 4.65 -10.02
N LEU A 150 18.61 4.59 -9.30
CA LEU A 150 17.64 3.50 -9.38
C LEU A 150 16.38 3.94 -10.11
N SER A 151 15.65 2.98 -10.71
CA SER A 151 14.41 3.27 -11.43
C SER A 151 13.26 3.55 -10.44
N PRO A 152 12.54 4.68 -10.56
CA PRO A 152 11.37 4.97 -9.74
C PRO A 152 10.21 3.98 -9.89
N THR A 153 10.20 3.17 -10.94
CA THR A 153 9.17 2.12 -11.14
C THR A 153 9.23 1.04 -10.05
N GLN A 154 10.38 0.86 -9.41
CA GLN A 154 10.56 -0.08 -8.30
C GLN A 154 9.75 0.29 -7.05
N LEU A 155 9.30 1.54 -6.91
CA LEU A 155 8.49 2.00 -5.79
C LEU A 155 7.09 1.36 -5.78
N SER A 156 6.43 1.30 -6.93
CA SER A 156 5.09 0.72 -7.09
C SER A 156 5.10 -0.80 -6.96
N ASP A 157 6.23 -1.43 -7.28
CA ASP A 157 6.40 -2.88 -7.31
C ASP A 157 6.55 -3.50 -5.90
N MET A 158 7.11 -2.75 -4.95
CA MET A 158 7.28 -3.22 -3.58
C MET A 158 5.98 -3.28 -2.78
N ALA A 159 5.00 -2.43 -3.09
CA ALA A 159 3.72 -2.41 -2.39
C ALA A 159 2.91 -3.71 -2.60
N LEU A 160 3.16 -4.41 -3.70
CA LEU A 160 2.46 -5.64 -4.03
C LEU A 160 3.33 -6.89 -3.84
N VAL A 161 4.65 -6.76 -3.76
CA VAL A 161 5.60 -7.90 -3.75
C VAL A 161 5.33 -8.89 -4.91
N ARG A 162 4.58 -8.48 -5.94
CA ARG A 162 4.13 -9.32 -7.07
C ARG A 162 5.12 -9.26 -8.25
N THR A 163 6.08 -8.35 -8.18
CA THR A 163 7.01 -7.98 -9.25
C THR A 163 8.43 -7.85 -8.71
N ALA A 164 9.37 -7.55 -9.60
CA ALA A 164 10.80 -7.51 -9.31
C ALA A 164 11.20 -6.27 -8.47
N ALA A 165 10.89 -6.33 -7.18
CA ALA A 165 11.07 -5.27 -6.18
C ALA A 165 12.43 -4.56 -6.21
N ILE A 166 13.52 -5.29 -6.44
CA ILE A 166 14.90 -4.72 -6.47
C ILE A 166 15.58 -4.85 -7.83
N GLY A 167 14.81 -5.13 -8.89
CA GLY A 167 15.30 -5.38 -10.25
C GLY A 167 15.18 -6.84 -10.71
N GLU A 168 15.30 -7.07 -12.01
CA GLU A 168 15.18 -8.40 -12.63
C GLU A 168 16.53 -9.02 -12.98
N ASN A 169 17.51 -8.19 -13.33
CA ASN A 169 18.83 -8.64 -13.75
C ASN A 169 19.91 -8.42 -12.66
N PRO A 170 21.05 -9.13 -12.74
CA PRO A 170 22.10 -9.05 -11.73
C PRO A 170 22.61 -7.63 -11.48
N ASP A 171 22.75 -6.82 -12.53
CA ASP A 171 23.26 -5.45 -12.40
C ASP A 171 22.29 -4.55 -11.64
N GLN A 172 20.98 -4.62 -11.95
CA GLN A 172 19.96 -3.86 -11.23
C GLN A 172 19.89 -4.26 -9.75
N ILE A 173 19.93 -5.57 -9.47
CA ILE A 173 19.93 -6.11 -8.11
C ILE A 173 21.15 -5.62 -7.34
N TYR A 174 22.33 -5.70 -7.96
CA TYR A 174 23.58 -5.24 -7.37
C TYR A 174 23.55 -3.74 -7.08
N GLN A 175 23.12 -2.92 -8.04
CA GLN A 175 23.00 -1.47 -7.88
C GLN A 175 22.01 -1.10 -6.77
N PHE A 176 20.86 -1.77 -6.71
CA PHE A 176 19.90 -1.57 -5.62
C PHE A 176 20.55 -1.88 -4.27
N CYS A 177 21.19 -3.06 -4.16
CA CYS A 177 21.75 -3.52 -2.90
C CYS A 177 22.94 -2.69 -2.42
N LEU A 178 23.71 -2.11 -3.33
CA LEU A 178 24.79 -1.17 -3.02
C LEU A 178 24.24 0.15 -2.46
N ASN A 179 23.09 0.61 -2.96
CA ASN A 179 22.53 1.92 -2.65
C ASN A 179 21.37 1.92 -1.65
N ARG A 180 20.94 0.75 -1.14
CA ARG A 180 19.74 0.60 -0.32
C ARG A 180 19.72 1.50 0.93
N ASP A 181 20.86 1.68 1.60
CA ASP A 181 20.94 2.48 2.82
C ASP A 181 20.81 3.97 2.52
N ALA A 182 21.44 4.43 1.43
CA ALA A 182 21.31 5.80 0.94
C ALA A 182 19.87 6.11 0.48
N LEU A 183 19.22 5.16 -0.21
CA LEU A 183 17.81 5.28 -0.59
C LEU A 183 16.91 5.38 0.64
N ALA A 184 17.03 4.45 1.58
CA ALA A 184 16.22 4.43 2.79
C ALA A 184 16.40 5.72 3.62
N GLN A 185 17.65 6.21 3.72
CA GLN A 185 17.96 7.46 4.40
C GLN A 185 17.34 8.67 3.71
N CYS A 186 17.39 8.75 2.38
CA CYS A 186 16.73 9.81 1.63
C CYS A 186 15.21 9.81 1.88
N ILE A 187 14.56 8.65 1.76
CA ILE A 187 13.11 8.53 1.97
C ILE A 187 12.75 8.93 3.41
N ARG A 188 13.54 8.49 4.41
CA ARG A 188 13.35 8.88 5.82
C ARG A 188 13.44 10.39 6.01
N GLN A 189 14.42 11.06 5.41
CA GLN A 189 14.54 12.51 5.49
C GLN A 189 13.34 13.23 4.89
N LYS A 190 12.86 12.78 3.72
CA LYS A 190 11.65 13.32 3.08
C LYS A 190 10.40 13.11 3.94
N ALA A 191 10.26 11.91 4.53
CA ALA A 191 9.16 11.60 5.42
C ALA A 191 9.17 12.46 6.70
N LEU A 192 10.33 12.63 7.33
CA LEU A 192 10.47 13.45 8.55
C LEU A 192 10.17 14.94 8.30
N ALA A 193 10.44 15.44 7.11
CA ALA A 193 10.14 16.82 6.73
C ALA A 193 8.64 17.08 6.49
N CYS A 194 7.81 16.04 6.39
CA CYS A 194 6.38 16.17 6.13
C CYS A 194 5.53 15.56 7.25
N PRO A 195 4.76 16.37 8.02
CA PRO A 195 3.90 15.85 9.09
C PRO A 195 2.85 14.82 8.62
N ASP A 196 2.47 14.88 7.35
CA ASP A 196 1.49 13.96 6.74
C ASP A 196 2.13 12.70 6.13
N SER A 197 3.44 12.51 6.33
CA SER A 197 4.18 11.42 5.68
C SER A 197 3.69 10.04 6.04
N ALA A 198 3.28 9.80 7.28
CA ALA A 198 2.76 8.49 7.70
C ALA A 198 1.57 8.04 6.85
N ARG A 199 0.67 8.97 6.50
CA ARG A 199 -0.47 8.68 5.62
C ARG A 199 -0.03 8.47 4.18
N VAL A 200 0.80 9.35 3.62
CA VAL A 200 1.29 9.20 2.24
C VAL A 200 2.04 7.88 2.07
N LEU A 201 2.94 7.55 3.01
CA LEU A 201 3.67 6.29 3.00
C LEU A 201 2.71 5.10 3.11
N SER A 202 1.68 5.18 3.96
CA SER A 202 0.64 4.14 4.03
C SER A 202 -0.17 4.01 2.74
N GLU A 203 -0.51 5.12 2.08
CA GLU A 203 -1.21 5.14 0.78
C GLU A 203 -0.32 4.54 -0.33
N LEU A 204 0.99 4.70 -0.22
CA LEU A 204 1.99 4.06 -1.09
C LEU A 204 2.32 2.62 -0.68
N GLY A 205 1.76 2.10 0.41
CA GLY A 205 2.09 0.77 0.94
C GLY A 205 3.50 0.64 1.51
N ILE A 206 4.17 1.75 1.83
CA ILE A 206 5.54 1.80 2.34
C ILE A 206 5.53 1.90 3.85
N GLN A 207 6.12 0.93 4.52
CA GLN A 207 6.50 1.06 5.93
C GLN A 207 8.02 1.02 6.02
N LEU A 208 8.67 2.14 6.34
CA LEU A 208 10.14 2.28 6.20
C LEU A 208 10.92 1.18 6.92
N GLY A 209 10.54 0.86 8.16
CA GLY A 209 11.22 -0.20 8.90
C GLY A 209 11.01 -1.60 8.28
N ALA A 210 9.85 -1.86 7.68
CA ALA A 210 9.59 -3.11 6.96
C ALA A 210 10.35 -3.16 5.64
N PHE A 211 10.39 -2.03 4.91
CA PHE A 211 11.16 -1.86 3.69
C PHE A 211 12.64 -2.16 3.90
N GLU A 212 13.26 -1.59 4.93
CA GLU A 212 14.68 -1.82 5.24
C GLU A 212 14.98 -3.30 5.53
N ARG A 213 14.16 -3.96 6.35
CA ARG A 213 14.33 -5.39 6.66
C ARG A 213 14.10 -6.28 5.44
N GLY A 214 13.07 -5.96 4.65
CA GLY A 214 12.79 -6.68 3.40
C GLY A 214 13.94 -6.53 2.41
N ALA A 215 14.45 -5.31 2.22
CA ALA A 215 15.62 -5.04 1.37
C ALA A 215 16.86 -5.81 1.85
N GLU A 216 17.08 -5.93 3.17
CA GLU A 216 18.17 -6.71 3.73
C GLU A 216 18.07 -8.21 3.37
N VAL A 217 16.88 -8.82 3.52
CA VAL A 217 16.64 -10.22 3.15
C VAL A 217 16.91 -10.44 1.67
N LEU A 218 16.38 -9.57 0.81
CA LEU A 218 16.56 -9.66 -0.64
C LEU A 218 18.04 -9.53 -1.04
N CYS A 219 18.75 -8.56 -0.46
CA CYS A 219 20.15 -8.30 -0.79
C CYS A 219 21.14 -9.34 -0.24
N ARG A 220 20.76 -10.05 0.83
CA ARG A 220 21.52 -11.20 1.35
C ARG A 220 21.33 -12.47 0.50
N ASN A 221 20.22 -12.54 -0.26
CA ASN A 221 19.79 -13.73 -0.99
C ASN A 221 19.58 -13.45 -2.50
N GLN A 222 20.45 -12.66 -3.12
CA GLN A 222 20.27 -12.16 -4.49
C GLN A 222 20.03 -13.28 -5.53
N GLY A 223 20.76 -14.40 -5.41
CA GLY A 223 20.59 -15.53 -6.32
C GLY A 223 19.23 -16.20 -6.19
N VAL A 224 18.77 -16.39 -4.95
CA VAL A 224 17.44 -16.96 -4.64
C VAL A 224 16.34 -16.00 -5.09
N TYR A 225 16.51 -14.70 -4.84
CA TYR A 225 15.58 -13.67 -5.29
C TYR A 225 15.40 -13.69 -6.80
N ARG A 226 16.50 -13.73 -7.58
CA ARG A 226 16.45 -13.80 -9.04
C ARG A 226 15.68 -15.03 -9.53
N ALA A 227 15.89 -16.19 -8.90
CA ALA A 227 15.11 -17.39 -9.20
C ALA A 227 13.62 -17.21 -8.85
N GLY A 228 13.33 -16.51 -7.74
CA GLY A 228 11.98 -16.18 -7.28
C GLY A 228 11.22 -15.22 -8.18
N VAL A 229 11.88 -14.23 -8.79
CA VAL A 229 11.23 -13.27 -9.70
C VAL A 229 10.45 -14.01 -10.80
N HIS A 230 11.03 -15.06 -11.39
CA HIS A 230 10.35 -15.85 -12.42
C HIS A 230 9.22 -16.72 -11.86
N CYS A 231 9.42 -17.29 -10.68
CA CYS A 231 8.48 -18.17 -10.02
C CYS A 231 7.19 -17.42 -9.58
N PHE A 232 7.32 -16.20 -9.05
CA PHE A 232 6.19 -15.44 -8.49
C PHE A 232 5.50 -14.51 -9.50
N ARG A 233 6.11 -14.28 -10.68
CA ARG A 233 5.56 -13.41 -11.73
C ARG A 233 4.13 -13.78 -12.14
N ASN A 234 3.82 -15.07 -12.13
CA ASN A 234 2.50 -15.60 -12.48
C ASN A 234 1.95 -16.43 -11.31
N PRO A 235 1.31 -15.79 -10.32
CA PRO A 235 0.78 -16.50 -9.16
C PRO A 235 -0.27 -17.52 -9.61
N ILE A 236 -0.24 -18.71 -9.00
CA ILE A 236 -1.27 -19.73 -9.15
C ILE A 236 -2.64 -19.21 -8.65
N PRO A 237 -3.77 -19.75 -9.14
CA PRO A 237 -5.11 -19.27 -8.77
C PRO A 237 -5.34 -19.17 -7.25
N GLU A 238 -4.84 -20.14 -6.49
CA GLU A 238 -4.95 -20.20 -5.04
C GLU A 238 -4.26 -19.02 -4.36
N VAL A 239 -3.05 -18.67 -4.82
CA VAL A 239 -2.31 -17.51 -4.31
C VAL A 239 -3.02 -16.21 -4.70
N ARG A 240 -3.62 -16.13 -5.91
CA ARG A 240 -4.44 -14.97 -6.30
C ARG A 240 -5.65 -14.79 -5.38
N MET A 241 -6.30 -15.89 -4.96
CA MET A 241 -7.39 -15.82 -3.99
C MET A 241 -6.90 -15.33 -2.61
N CYS A 242 -5.72 -15.77 -2.16
CA CYS A 242 -5.12 -15.26 -0.93
C CYS A 242 -4.91 -13.74 -0.98
N PHE A 243 -4.42 -13.22 -2.12
CA PHE A 243 -4.25 -11.79 -2.35
C PHE A 243 -5.58 -11.03 -2.37
N GLN A 244 -6.57 -11.51 -3.13
CA GLN A 244 -7.90 -10.87 -3.20
C GLN A 244 -8.60 -10.81 -1.84
N THR A 245 -8.46 -11.88 -1.05
CA THR A 245 -9.00 -11.94 0.32
C THR A 245 -8.30 -10.93 1.21
N MET A 246 -6.98 -10.86 1.18
CA MET A 246 -6.21 -9.87 1.92
C MET A 246 -6.59 -8.45 1.51
N ASP A 247 -6.62 -8.15 0.20
CA ASP A 247 -6.95 -6.83 -0.34
C ASP A 247 -8.35 -6.41 0.10
N THR A 248 -9.33 -7.31 0.03
CA THR A 248 -10.71 -7.07 0.50
C THR A 248 -10.76 -6.78 2.00
N ASN A 249 -10.12 -7.63 2.82
CA ASN A 249 -10.12 -7.47 4.28
C ASN A 249 -9.37 -6.21 4.72
N MET A 250 -8.26 -5.88 4.04
CA MET A 250 -7.48 -4.68 4.32
C MET A 250 -8.24 -3.42 3.90
N GLN A 251 -8.90 -3.42 2.75
CA GLN A 251 -9.78 -2.31 2.34
C GLN A 251 -10.91 -2.11 3.36
N GLN A 252 -11.56 -3.18 3.81
CA GLN A 252 -12.58 -3.10 4.85
C GLN A 252 -12.02 -2.54 6.17
N LEU A 253 -10.81 -2.95 6.56
CA LEU A 253 -10.14 -2.41 7.73
C LEU A 253 -9.80 -0.92 7.55
N MET A 254 -9.26 -0.52 6.40
CA MET A 254 -8.90 0.88 6.12
C MET A 254 -10.11 1.81 6.08
N LEU A 255 -11.31 1.30 5.76
CA LEU A 255 -12.56 2.07 5.86
C LEU A 255 -12.89 2.45 7.30
N ILE A 256 -12.61 1.58 8.27
CA ILE A 256 -12.89 1.83 9.70
C ILE A 256 -11.67 2.39 10.44
N ALA A 257 -10.46 2.11 9.95
CA ALA A 257 -9.19 2.44 10.57
C ALA A 257 -8.15 2.78 9.50
N PRO A 258 -8.16 4.03 8.99
CA PRO A 258 -7.20 4.49 7.97
C PRO A 258 -5.74 4.37 8.42
N GLN A 259 -5.50 4.37 9.73
CA GLN A 259 -4.23 4.02 10.35
C GLN A 259 -4.43 2.76 11.21
N PRO A 260 -4.42 1.57 10.60
CA PRO A 260 -4.80 0.35 11.29
C PRO A 260 -3.85 -0.06 12.43
N THR A 261 -2.72 0.63 12.59
CA THR A 261 -1.77 0.44 13.71
C THR A 261 -1.94 1.45 14.85
N ALA A 262 -2.85 2.42 14.72
CA ALA A 262 -3.03 3.51 15.70
C ALA A 262 -3.78 3.06 16.96
N ASP A 263 -4.67 2.06 16.86
CA ASP A 263 -5.41 1.52 18.01
C ASP A 263 -5.26 -0.01 18.12
N ARG A 264 -5.51 -0.54 19.32
CA ARG A 264 -5.29 -1.95 19.63
C ARG A 264 -6.19 -2.90 18.84
N ASN A 265 -7.44 -2.54 18.59
CA ASN A 265 -8.40 -3.43 17.92
C ASN A 265 -8.12 -3.50 16.42
N SER A 266 -7.84 -2.36 15.79
CA SER A 266 -7.42 -2.32 14.40
C SER A 266 -6.07 -2.98 14.20
N LEU A 267 -5.14 -2.81 15.15
CA LEU A 267 -3.86 -3.49 15.11
C LEU A 267 -4.05 -5.01 15.16
N TYR A 268 -4.91 -5.49 16.06
CA TYR A 268 -5.25 -6.91 16.12
C TYR A 268 -5.79 -7.43 14.78
N ARG A 269 -6.75 -6.73 14.17
CA ARG A 269 -7.30 -7.11 12.87
C ARG A 269 -6.27 -7.06 11.74
N PHE A 270 -5.46 -6.01 11.69
CA PHE A 270 -4.37 -5.85 10.74
C PHE A 270 -3.40 -7.03 10.82
N CYS A 271 -2.94 -7.34 12.03
CA CYS A 271 -2.02 -8.42 12.28
C CYS A 271 -2.62 -9.77 11.90
N ASN A 272 -3.89 -10.01 12.23
CA ASN A 272 -4.59 -11.23 11.85
C ASN A 272 -4.68 -11.38 10.32
N ILE A 273 -5.11 -10.33 9.60
CA ILE A 273 -5.22 -10.33 8.14
C ILE A 273 -3.86 -10.62 7.49
N ARG A 274 -2.78 -10.00 7.98
CA ARG A 274 -1.44 -10.21 7.45
C ARG A 274 -0.94 -11.63 7.73
N LEU A 275 -1.13 -12.16 8.93
CA LEU A 275 -0.72 -13.53 9.26
C LEU A 275 -1.51 -14.58 8.47
N GLU A 276 -2.83 -14.44 8.37
CA GLU A 276 -3.70 -15.31 7.55
C GLU A 276 -3.29 -15.27 6.08
N HIS A 277 -2.94 -14.09 5.55
CA HIS A 277 -2.45 -13.97 4.18
C HIS A 277 -1.17 -14.75 3.96
N VAL A 278 -0.18 -14.59 4.85
CA VAL A 278 1.10 -15.29 4.76
C VAL A 278 0.91 -16.79 4.88
N GLU A 279 0.08 -17.27 5.80
CA GLU A 279 -0.25 -18.70 5.95
C GLU A 279 -0.95 -19.26 4.69
N CYS A 280 -1.91 -18.52 4.14
CA CYS A 280 -2.62 -18.88 2.92
C CYS A 280 -1.66 -19.02 1.74
N GLU A 281 -0.80 -18.01 1.53
CA GLU A 281 0.19 -18.01 0.45
C GLU A 281 1.19 -19.17 0.62
N GLN A 282 1.77 -19.33 1.81
CA GLN A 282 2.72 -20.41 2.09
C GLN A 282 2.10 -21.79 1.84
N SER A 283 0.88 -22.01 2.32
CA SER A 283 0.16 -23.26 2.15
C SER A 283 -0.17 -23.54 0.68
N ALA A 284 -0.54 -22.50 -0.07
CA ALA A 284 -0.78 -22.61 -1.50
C ALA A 284 0.51 -23.01 -2.24
N TRP A 285 1.61 -22.30 -2.03
CA TRP A 285 2.89 -22.67 -2.64
C TRP A 285 3.37 -24.04 -2.20
N ALA A 286 3.20 -24.42 -0.93
CA ALA A 286 3.57 -25.72 -0.39
C ALA A 286 2.94 -26.88 -1.19
N ARG A 287 1.65 -26.76 -1.53
CA ARG A 287 0.93 -27.76 -2.34
C ARG A 287 1.39 -27.82 -3.80
N HIS A 288 2.07 -26.79 -4.29
CA HIS A 288 2.53 -26.67 -5.68
C HIS A 288 4.07 -26.63 -5.84
N GLN A 289 4.83 -26.95 -4.78
CA GLN A 289 6.31 -26.86 -4.70
C GLN A 289 7.03 -27.53 -5.87
N TYR A 290 6.51 -28.64 -6.40
CA TYR A 290 7.19 -29.40 -7.47
C TYR A 290 6.84 -28.94 -8.89
N ARG A 291 5.93 -27.97 -9.06
CA ARG A 291 5.47 -27.53 -10.39
C ARG A 291 5.92 -26.13 -10.77
N THR A 292 6.28 -25.30 -9.80
CA THR A 292 6.45 -23.85 -10.03
C THR A 292 7.68 -23.26 -9.35
N CYS A 293 7.98 -23.63 -8.10
CA CYS A 293 8.98 -22.95 -7.28
C CYS A 293 9.68 -23.88 -6.29
N GLU A 294 11.01 -23.91 -6.30
CA GLU A 294 11.81 -24.67 -5.33
C GLU A 294 11.63 -24.16 -3.88
N ARG A 295 11.87 -25.04 -2.89
CA ARG A 295 11.72 -24.71 -1.46
C ARG A 295 12.59 -23.56 -0.98
N ALA A 296 13.81 -23.43 -1.51
CA ALA A 296 14.68 -22.31 -1.19
C ALA A 296 14.03 -20.96 -1.54
N VAL A 297 13.34 -20.92 -2.69
CA VAL A 297 12.68 -19.73 -3.23
C VAL A 297 11.43 -19.39 -2.43
N THR A 298 10.57 -20.38 -2.17
CA THR A 298 9.36 -20.18 -1.34
C THR A 298 9.68 -19.89 0.12
N GLY A 299 10.77 -20.46 0.65
CA GLY A 299 11.30 -20.15 1.99
C GLY A 299 11.84 -18.73 2.12
N MET A 300 12.54 -18.22 1.11
CA MET A 300 13.00 -16.83 1.09
C MET A 300 11.84 -15.84 0.93
N ARG A 301 10.82 -16.19 0.14
CA ARG A 301 9.55 -15.43 0.10
C ARG A 301 8.85 -15.39 1.46
N THR A 302 8.81 -16.53 2.15
CA THR A 302 8.24 -16.66 3.50
C THR A 302 8.96 -15.76 4.50
N GLU A 303 10.30 -15.77 4.51
CA GLU A 303 11.11 -14.87 5.34
C GLU A 303 10.83 -13.40 5.01
N LEU A 304 10.77 -13.03 3.73
CA LEU A 304 10.46 -11.68 3.31
C LEU A 304 9.10 -11.20 3.83
N GLU A 305 8.02 -11.97 3.61
CA GLU A 305 6.69 -11.61 4.10
C GLU A 305 6.65 -11.49 5.64
N CYS A 306 7.37 -12.38 6.34
CA CYS A 306 7.50 -12.33 7.79
C CYS A 306 8.26 -11.10 8.30
N GLU A 307 9.26 -10.63 7.57
CA GLU A 307 9.98 -9.39 7.88
C GLU A 307 9.14 -8.13 7.59
N LEU A 308 8.21 -8.22 6.63
CA LEU A 308 7.28 -7.14 6.33
C LEU A 308 6.17 -6.98 7.37
N ILE A 309 5.93 -7.98 8.22
CA ILE A 309 4.98 -7.89 9.32
C ILE A 309 5.51 -6.92 10.39
N PRO A 310 4.71 -5.94 10.86
CA PRO A 310 5.11 -5.06 11.96
C PRO A 310 5.45 -5.84 13.22
N LYS A 311 6.49 -5.42 13.95
CA LYS A 311 6.94 -6.08 15.20
C LYS A 311 5.84 -6.15 16.26
N GLN A 312 4.91 -5.19 16.26
CA GLN A 312 3.76 -5.19 17.15
C GLN A 312 2.86 -6.41 16.93
N CYS A 313 2.80 -6.98 15.73
CA CYS A 313 2.03 -8.20 15.48
C CYS A 313 2.63 -9.43 16.16
N MET A 314 3.95 -9.45 16.38
CA MET A 314 4.63 -10.53 17.10
C MET A 314 4.18 -10.58 18.58
N SER A 315 3.90 -9.43 19.19
CA SER A 315 3.42 -9.39 20.58
C SER A 315 1.92 -9.66 20.69
N VAL A 316 1.14 -9.34 19.67
CA VAL A 316 -0.31 -9.61 19.63
C VAL A 316 -0.60 -11.10 19.36
N PHE A 317 0.16 -11.73 18.47
CA PHE A 317 -0.01 -13.13 18.06
C PHE A 317 1.31 -13.93 18.13
N PRO A 318 1.92 -14.10 19.31
CA PRO A 318 3.24 -14.71 19.42
C PRO A 318 3.28 -16.14 18.88
N ASN A 319 2.27 -16.95 19.20
CA ASN A 319 2.22 -18.36 18.80
C ASN A 319 2.05 -18.50 17.28
N VAL A 320 1.08 -17.79 16.69
CA VAL A 320 0.79 -17.84 15.25
C VAL A 320 1.95 -17.25 14.45
N TYR A 321 2.53 -16.13 14.91
CA TYR A 321 3.73 -15.58 14.28
C TYR A 321 4.86 -16.60 14.33
N SER A 322 5.15 -17.20 15.49
CA SER A 322 6.27 -18.15 15.63
C SER A 322 6.10 -19.42 14.80
N SER A 323 4.87 -19.89 14.56
CA SER A 323 4.62 -21.08 13.74
C SER A 323 4.80 -20.80 12.26
N ILE A 324 4.33 -19.65 11.78
CA ILE A 324 4.42 -19.23 10.38
C ILE A 324 5.85 -18.74 10.05
N CYS A 325 6.39 -17.88 10.91
CA CYS A 325 7.67 -17.17 10.75
C CYS A 325 8.80 -17.85 11.53
N SER A 326 8.87 -19.18 11.45
CA SER A 326 9.97 -19.95 12.03
C SER A 326 11.13 -20.08 11.06
N ASN A 327 12.36 -20.13 11.58
CA ASN A 327 13.56 -20.37 10.77
C ASN A 327 13.49 -21.70 9.98
N MET A 328 12.74 -22.69 10.47
CA MET A 328 12.53 -23.97 9.79
C MET A 328 11.75 -23.79 8.48
N ASN A 329 10.89 -22.78 8.38
CA ASN A 329 10.12 -22.48 7.17
C ASN A 329 10.93 -21.66 6.14
N TYR A 330 12.12 -21.17 6.49
CA TYR A 330 12.94 -20.32 5.63
C TYR A 330 13.91 -21.10 4.73
N TYR A 331 14.17 -22.37 5.05
CA TYR A 331 15.01 -23.28 4.27
C TYR A 331 16.43 -22.75 3.94
N TYR A 332 17.08 -22.04 4.88
CA TYR A 332 18.39 -21.40 4.67
C TYR A 332 19.46 -22.33 4.10
N GLU A 333 19.51 -23.57 4.57
CA GLU A 333 20.46 -24.59 4.16
C GLU A 333 20.38 -24.95 2.66
N THR A 334 19.23 -24.74 2.02
CA THR A 334 19.06 -25.00 0.58
C THR A 334 19.44 -23.82 -0.31
N ARG A 335 19.64 -22.62 0.27
CA ARG A 335 19.87 -21.37 -0.47
C ARG A 335 21.29 -21.23 -1.01
N GLY A 336 22.26 -21.91 -0.40
CA GLY A 336 23.67 -21.82 -0.78
C GLY A 336 23.89 -22.06 -2.28
N ARG A 337 23.17 -23.01 -2.87
CA ARG A 337 23.27 -23.34 -4.30
C ARG A 337 23.01 -22.16 -5.24
N TYR A 338 22.15 -21.22 -4.84
CA TYR A 338 21.80 -20.06 -5.64
C TYR A 338 22.79 -18.90 -5.46
N ASN A 339 23.28 -18.70 -4.24
CA ASN A 339 24.19 -17.61 -3.92
C ASN A 339 25.65 -17.93 -4.27
N SER A 340 25.99 -19.22 -4.39
CA SER A 340 27.32 -19.70 -4.78
C SER A 340 27.47 -20.00 -6.27
N ALA A 341 26.37 -20.00 -7.04
CA ALA A 341 26.44 -20.18 -8.47
C ALA A 341 27.33 -19.06 -9.03
N PRO A 342 28.46 -19.38 -9.68
CA PRO A 342 29.25 -18.37 -10.37
C PRO A 342 28.29 -17.60 -11.26
N THR A 343 28.40 -16.28 -11.29
CA THR A 343 27.86 -15.47 -12.38
C THR A 343 28.60 -15.93 -13.62
N THR A 344 28.24 -17.08 -14.17
CA THR A 344 28.85 -17.66 -15.36
C THR A 344 28.51 -16.70 -16.46
N GLN A 345 29.48 -15.83 -16.71
CA GLN A 345 29.89 -15.24 -17.95
C GLN A 345 28.71 -14.95 -18.87
N ALA A 346 28.46 -13.65 -19.06
CA ALA A 346 27.96 -13.15 -20.33
C ALA A 346 28.52 -14.06 -21.43
N LEU A 347 27.62 -14.78 -22.10
CA LEU A 347 27.93 -15.48 -23.34
C LEU A 347 28.48 -14.41 -24.27
N THR A 348 29.79 -14.17 -24.21
CA THR A 348 30.56 -13.71 -25.34
C THR A 348 30.43 -14.84 -26.34
N TRP A 349 29.36 -14.77 -27.14
CA TRP A 349 29.33 -15.45 -28.41
C TRP A 349 30.66 -15.10 -29.08
N PRO A 350 31.52 -16.06 -29.42
CA PRO A 350 32.65 -15.74 -30.25
C PRO A 350 32.05 -15.19 -31.55
N LEU A 351 32.37 -13.94 -31.88
CA LEU A 351 32.21 -13.35 -33.20
C LEU A 351 33.12 -14.11 -34.18
N ALA A 352 32.79 -15.37 -34.43
CA ALA A 352 33.44 -16.20 -35.41
C ALA A 352 32.35 -16.69 -36.38
N ALA A 353 32.56 -16.33 -37.65
CA ALA A 353 31.87 -16.79 -38.84
C ALA A 353 30.51 -16.14 -39.18
N LEU A 354 30.58 -14.94 -39.77
CA LEU A 354 29.73 -14.59 -40.91
C LEU A 354 30.51 -13.75 -41.93
N THR A 355 31.58 -14.36 -42.45
CA THR A 355 32.10 -14.04 -43.79
C THR A 355 31.40 -14.95 -44.79
N LEU A 356 30.35 -14.45 -45.44
CA LEU A 356 29.86 -15.02 -46.71
C LEU A 356 29.37 -13.87 -47.61
N VAL A 357 30.33 -13.41 -48.41
CA VAL A 357 30.24 -13.14 -49.86
C VAL A 357 29.19 -12.13 -50.35
N GLN A 358 29.74 -11.05 -50.91
CA GLN A 358 29.11 -10.12 -51.85
C GLN A 358 28.62 -10.83 -53.13
N ALA A 359 27.44 -10.44 -53.63
CA ALA A 359 27.00 -10.29 -55.04
C ALA A 359 25.46 -10.42 -55.04
N PHE A 360 24.64 -9.47 -55.48
CA PHE A 360 24.65 -8.82 -56.79
C PHE A 360 24.09 -7.39 -56.75
N SER A 361 24.58 -6.66 -57.74
CA SER A 361 24.34 -5.30 -58.20
C SER A 361 22.89 -4.97 -58.60
N HIS A 362 22.59 -3.66 -58.50
CA HIS A 362 21.79 -2.83 -59.42
C HIS A 362 20.43 -3.34 -59.95
N VAL A 363 19.36 -2.58 -59.68
CA VAL A 363 18.44 -2.01 -60.71
C VAL A 363 17.68 -0.79 -60.14
N THR A 364 17.95 0.35 -60.78
CA THR A 364 17.21 1.62 -61.00
C THR A 364 15.90 2.01 -60.28
N ARG A 365 15.91 3.27 -59.77
CA ARG A 365 15.08 4.44 -60.19
C ARG A 365 13.57 4.19 -60.46
N GLN A 366 12.67 4.89 -59.76
CA GLN A 366 12.04 6.16 -60.18
C GLN A 366 10.94 6.64 -59.22
N ARG A 367 10.73 7.95 -59.26
CA ARG A 367 9.74 8.80 -58.58
C ARG A 367 8.29 8.36 -58.85
N LEU A 368 7.43 8.53 -57.85
CA LEU A 368 6.40 9.58 -57.79
C LEU A 368 5.94 9.76 -56.34
#